data_AF-A0A934H272-F1
#
_entry.id   AF-A0A934H272-F1
#
_cell.length_a   1.000
_cell.length_b   1.000
_cell.length_c   1.000
_cell.angle_alpha   90.00
_cell.angle_beta   90.00
_cell.angle_gamma   90.00
#
_symmetry.space_group_name_H-M   'P 1'
#
loop_
_entity.id
_entity.type
_entity.pdbx_description
1 polymer ?
#
loop_
_entity_poly.entity_id
_entity_poly.type
_entity_poly.pdbx_seq_one_letter_code
_entity_poly.pdbx_strand_id
1 'polypeptide(L)' 'MLEQADFTGITIVDWQRRYDLAWGTKAGMPAPGPSEPPGPWDSVRCPVCQSQLLSSGQGLTCSQCRGEYPIRQGILYLA' A
#
# COMPACT_ATOMS: atom_id res chain seq x y z
N MET A 1 -14.66 -16.01 -7.02
CA MET A 1 -13.84 -17.02 -7.74
C MET A 1 -14.02 -16.74 -9.23
N LEU A 2 -12.96 -16.81 -10.04
CA LEU A 2 -12.86 -16.24 -11.42
C LEU A 2 -14.02 -16.53 -12.40
N GLU A 3 -14.88 -17.50 -12.09
CA GLU A 3 -16.07 -17.88 -12.86
C GLU A 3 -17.18 -16.82 -12.92
N GLN A 4 -17.17 -15.82 -12.02
CA GLN A 4 -18.22 -14.80 -11.97
C GLN A 4 -18.04 -13.63 -12.96
N ALA A 5 -16.94 -13.59 -13.72
CA ALA A 5 -16.53 -12.41 -14.48
C ALA A 5 -16.36 -12.64 -16.00
N ASP A 6 -16.95 -13.70 -16.56
CA ASP A 6 -16.91 -14.03 -18.02
C ASP A 6 -15.50 -14.04 -18.63
N PHE A 7 -14.47 -14.32 -17.82
CA PHE A 7 -13.12 -14.50 -18.32
C PHE A 7 -13.02 -15.83 -19.06
N THR A 8 -12.89 -15.76 -20.39
CA THR A 8 -12.81 -16.92 -21.29
C THR A 8 -11.43 -17.57 -21.33
N GLY A 9 -10.42 -16.96 -20.70
CA GLY A 9 -9.08 -17.52 -20.60
C GLY A 9 -8.07 -16.59 -19.92
N ILE A 10 -6.93 -17.15 -19.58
CA ILE A 10 -5.79 -16.42 -19.02
C ILE A 10 -4.63 -16.57 -20.01
N THR A 11 -4.05 -15.45 -20.44
CA THR A 11 -2.80 -15.44 -21.21
C THR A 11 -1.69 -14.91 -20.32
N ILE A 12 -0.71 -15.75 -20.03
CA ILE A 12 0.51 -15.36 -19.31
C ILE A 12 1.54 -14.93 -20.35
N VAL A 13 1.99 -13.68 -20.27
CA VAL A 13 3.04 -13.16 -21.16
C VAL A 13 4.40 -13.08 -20.46
N ASP A 14 5.48 -13.05 -21.24
CA ASP A 14 6.84 -13.21 -20.71
C ASP A 14 7.24 -12.18 -19.65
N TRP A 15 6.75 -10.94 -19.74
CA TRP A 15 7.04 -9.94 -18.71
C TRP A 15 6.38 -10.28 -17.37
N GLN A 16 5.16 -10.84 -17.37
CA GLN A 16 4.47 -11.27 -16.15
C GLN A 16 5.22 -12.42 -15.49
N ARG A 17 5.68 -13.39 -16.28
CA ARG A 17 6.52 -14.49 -15.77
C ARG A 17 7.81 -13.97 -15.13
N ARG A 18 8.47 -12.99 -15.75
CA ARG A 18 9.70 -12.37 -15.18
C ARG A 18 9.40 -11.59 -13.89
N TYR A 19 8.28 -10.87 -13.87
CA TYR A 19 7.82 -10.16 -12.68
C TYR A 19 7.52 -11.14 -11.54
N ASP A 20 6.74 -12.18 -11.79
CA ASP A 20 6.38 -13.22 -10.82
C ASP A 20 7.60 -13.98 -10.33
N LEU A 21 8.60 -14.24 -11.16
CA LEU A 21 9.86 -14.86 -10.73
C LEU A 21 10.71 -13.92 -9.87
N ALA A 22 10.77 -12.63 -10.21
CA ALA A 22 11.50 -11.64 -9.41
C ALA A 22 10.87 -11.43 -8.03
N TRP A 23 9.54 -11.51 -7.93
CA TRP A 23 8.80 -11.31 -6.69
C TRP A 23 8.49 -12.62 -5.94
N GLY A 24 8.42 -13.74 -6.65
CA GLY A 24 8.12 -15.08 -6.12
C GLY A 24 9.29 -15.73 -5.38
N THR A 25 10.50 -15.19 -5.52
CA THR A 25 11.68 -15.60 -4.73
C THR A 25 11.80 -14.88 -3.39
N LYS A 26 10.75 -14.19 -2.91
CA LYS A 26 10.80 -13.58 -1.58
C LYS A 26 10.84 -14.67 -0.52
N ALA A 27 12.04 -14.94 -0.01
CA ALA A 27 12.24 -15.88 1.09
C ALA A 27 11.39 -15.45 2.30
N GLY A 28 10.53 -16.35 2.77
CA GLY A 28 9.66 -16.12 3.91
C GLY A 28 8.65 -17.25 4.07
N MET A 29 8.28 -17.56 5.31
CA MET A 29 7.08 -18.37 5.56
C MET A 29 5.85 -17.47 5.38
N PRO A 30 4.76 -17.97 4.77
CA PRO A 30 3.49 -17.27 4.80
C PRO A 30 3.08 -17.11 6.26
N ALA A 31 3.26 -15.91 6.81
CA ALA A 31 2.64 -15.57 8.07
C ALA A 31 1.14 -15.40 7.81
N PRO A 32 0.26 -15.84 8.72
CA PRO A 32 -1.12 -15.37 8.70
C PRO A 32 -1.06 -13.85 8.69
N GLY A 33 -1.50 -13.24 7.59
CA GLY A 33 -1.61 -11.79 7.51
C GLY A 33 -2.55 -11.30 8.61
N PRO A 34 -2.45 -10.03 9.02
CA PRO A 34 -3.47 -9.45 9.88
C PRO A 34 -4.85 -9.68 9.24
N SER A 35 -5.87 -9.92 10.08
CA SER A 35 -7.25 -10.17 9.61
C SER A 35 -7.79 -9.04 8.73
N GLU A 36 -7.21 -7.85 8.89
CA GLU A 36 -7.44 -6.69 8.05
C GLU A 36 -6.06 -6.18 7.58
N PRO A 37 -5.86 -6.01 6.26
CA PRO A 37 -4.63 -5.40 5.76
C PRO A 37 -4.49 -3.99 6.34
N PRO A 38 -3.27 -3.56 6.71
CA PRO A 38 -3.07 -2.19 7.17
C PRO A 38 -3.55 -1.20 6.11
N GLY A 39 -4.13 -0.10 6.58
CA GLY A 39 -4.53 1.01 5.72
C GLY A 39 -3.31 1.55 4.95
N PRO A 40 -3.53 2.15 3.77
CA PRO A 40 -2.45 2.60 2.89
C PRO A 40 -1.49 3.61 3.55
N TRP A 41 -1.91 4.25 4.64
CA TRP A 41 -1.16 5.30 5.33
C TRP A 41 -0.58 4.90 6.68
N ASP A 42 -0.86 3.68 7.17
CA ASP A 42 -0.48 3.25 8.54
C ASP A 42 1.05 3.18 8.73
N SER A 43 1.77 2.91 7.64
CA SER A 43 3.23 2.85 7.60
C SER A 43 3.91 4.21 7.39
N VAL A 44 3.16 5.27 7.06
CA VAL A 44 3.74 6.58 6.78
C VAL A 44 4.16 7.27 8.08
N ARG A 45 5.31 7.94 8.05
CA ARG A 45 5.87 8.71 9.17
C ARG A 45 6.05 10.17 8.78
N CYS A 46 5.94 11.05 9.76
CA CYS A 46 6.19 12.47 9.57
C CYS A 46 7.65 12.71 9.14
N PRO A 47 7.94 13.39 8.02
CA PRO A 47 9.30 13.65 7.58
C PRO A 47 10.10 14.55 8.54
N VAL A 48 9.42 15.35 9.37
CA VAL A 48 10.07 16.29 10.30
C VAL A 48 10.47 15.62 11.62
N CYS A 49 9.56 14.86 12.23
CA CYS A 49 9.75 14.32 13.58
C CYS A 49 9.63 12.79 13.68
N GLN A 50 9.49 12.10 12.55
CA GLN A 50 9.36 10.63 12.44
C GLN A 50 8.20 10.00 13.22
N SER A 51 7.31 10.82 13.78
CA SER A 51 6.12 10.34 14.50
C SER A 51 5.03 9.85 13.53
N GLN A 52 4.07 9.10 14.08
CA GLN A 52 2.90 8.61 13.34
C GLN A 52 2.09 9.76 12.74
N LEU A 53 1.68 9.60 11.49
CA LEU A 53 0.67 10.44 10.85
C LEU A 53 -0.72 9.84 11.10
N LEU A 54 -1.68 10.71 11.42
CA LEU A 54 -3.08 10.34 11.68
C LEU A 54 -3.97 10.92 10.59
N SER A 55 -4.97 10.17 10.17
CA SER A 55 -5.95 10.64 9.20
C SER A 55 -6.75 11.82 9.74
N SER A 56 -6.82 12.89 8.95
CA SER A 56 -7.55 14.11 9.28
C SER A 56 -8.17 14.69 8.01
N GLY A 57 -9.49 14.53 7.87
CA GLY A 57 -10.24 15.03 6.70
C GLY A 57 -9.71 14.47 5.37
N GLN A 58 -9.17 15.37 4.53
CA GLN A 58 -8.62 15.07 3.19
C GLN A 58 -7.09 14.88 3.20
N GLY A 59 -6.49 14.58 4.36
CA GLY A 59 -5.05 14.44 4.49
C GLY A 59 -4.63 13.72 5.76
N LEU A 60 -3.37 13.90 6.11
CA LEU A 60 -2.80 13.38 7.35
C LEU A 60 -2.24 14.52 8.19
N THR A 61 -2.34 14.40 9.51
CA THR A 61 -1.76 15.34 10.47
C THR A 61 -0.82 14.59 11.39
N CYS A 62 0.36 15.16 11.65
CA CYS A 62 1.28 14.61 12.63
C CYS A 62 0.79 14.88 14.06
N SER A 63 0.73 13.86 14.90
CA SER A 63 0.32 13.99 16.30
C SER A 63 1.32 14.78 17.17
N GLN A 64 2.58 14.90 16.75
CA GLN A 64 3.63 15.60 17.52
C GLN A 64 3.92 17.00 17.00
N CYS A 65 4.41 17.12 15.76
CA CYS A 65 4.80 18.43 15.22
C CYS A 65 3.62 19.19 14.59
N ARG A 66 2.43 18.57 14.51
CA ARG A 66 1.21 19.14 13.89
C ARG A 66 1.35 19.51 12.41
N GLY A 67 2.36 18.96 11.73
CA GLY A 67 2.51 19.09 10.28
C GLY A 67 1.30 18.49 9.55
N GLU A 68 0.82 19.18 8.52
CA GLU A 68 -0.32 18.78 7.71
C GLU A 68 0.13 18.36 6.32
N TYR A 69 -0.35 17.21 5.88
CA TYR A 69 0.06 16.56 4.64
C TYR A 69 -1.19 16.23 3.83
N PRO A 70 -1.58 17.08 2.85
CA PRO A 70 -2.79 16.87 2.08
C PRO A 70 -2.65 15.66 1.14
N ILE A 71 -3.76 14.96 0.93
CA ILE A 71 -3.87 13.94 -0.10
C ILE A 71 -4.60 14.54 -1.31
N ARG A 72 -3.98 14.50 -2.49
CA ARG A 72 -4.61 14.96 -3.74
C ARG A 72 -4.52 13.84 -4.75
N GLN A 73 -5.65 13.46 -5.34
CA GLN A 73 -5.72 12.37 -6.34
C GLN A 73 -5.09 11.06 -5.82
N GLY A 74 -5.25 10.77 -4.52
CA GLY A 74 -4.67 9.58 -3.88
C GLY A 74 -3.17 9.68 -3.58
N ILE A 75 -2.53 10.82 -3.83
CA ILE A 75 -1.10 11.06 -3.58
C ILE A 75 -0.95 11.90 -2.32
N LEU A 76 -0.14 11.42 -1.36
CA LEU A 76 0.23 12.16 -0.16
C LEU A 76 1.38 13.14 -0.46
N TYR A 77 1.19 14.41 -0.11
CA TYR A 77 2.20 15.46 -0.31
C TYR A 77 2.99 15.69 0.97
N LEU A 78 4.27 15.31 0.96
CA LEU A 78 5.24 15.53 2.02
C LEU A 78 6.11 16.73 1.62
N ALA A 79 5.70 17.94 2.01
CA ALA A 79 6.50 19.15 1.82
C ALA A 79 7.53 19.31 2.95
#